data_AF-A0A5C9EV48-F1
#
_entry.id   AF-A0A5C9EV48-F1
#
_cell.length_a   1.000
_cell.length_b   1.000
_cell.length_c   1.000
_cell.angle_alpha   90.00
_cell.angle_beta   90.00
_cell.angle_gamma   90.00
#
_symmetry.space_group_name_H-M   'P 1'
#
loop_
_entity.id
_entity.type
_entity.pdbx_description
1 polymer ?
#
loop_
_entity_poly.entity_id
_entity_poly.type
_entity_poly.pdbx_seq_one_letter_code
_entity_poly.pdbx_strand_id
1 'polypeptide(L)'
;MYCPNCGNELVSKDQRFCNVCGANIKLYIPDPEVIENPPKSTISPNRGISRSQYEPSYSTEQKKLVSQTGSKRFTKLCFAFGLISFIITQISGILSFTFLTGLIPNIISLLVNIVGLILAFLSRHYKKRSEAVEPVTGLRKAGSVLAIIGMVINAIGIISSIILIPLLL
;
A
#
# COMPACT_ATOMS: atom_id res chain seq x y z
N MET A 1 20.75 27.06 -11.10
CA MET A 1 21.15 27.23 -9.67
C MET A 1 20.81 25.94 -8.93
N TYR A 2 21.53 25.56 -7.89
CA TYR A 2 21.40 24.25 -7.24
C TYR A 2 20.77 24.37 -5.84
N CYS A 3 20.03 23.34 -5.42
CA CYS A 3 19.45 23.25 -4.09
C CYS A 3 20.56 23.12 -3.04
N PRO A 4 20.62 23.97 -2.00
CA PRO A 4 21.63 23.86 -0.96
C PRO A 4 21.49 22.61 -0.08
N ASN A 5 20.31 21.97 -0.07
CA ASN A 5 20.04 20.80 0.75
C ASN A 5 20.34 19.46 0.05
N CYS A 6 20.11 19.36 -1.27
CA CYS A 6 20.28 18.10 -2.00
C CYS A 6 21.18 18.17 -3.24
N GLY A 7 21.62 19.36 -3.65
CA GLY A 7 22.50 19.53 -4.81
C GLY A 7 21.83 19.41 -6.17
N ASN A 8 20.51 19.19 -6.26
CA ASN A 8 19.81 19.11 -7.56
C ASN A 8 19.56 20.50 -8.16
N GLU A 9 19.52 20.55 -9.50
CA GLU A 9 19.23 21.78 -10.24
C GLU A 9 17.79 22.25 -10.03
N LEU A 10 17.63 23.56 -9.83
CA LEU A 10 16.36 24.23 -9.63
C LEU A 10 15.80 24.69 -10.98
N VAL A 11 14.53 24.38 -11.23
CA VAL A 11 13.85 24.60 -12.52
C VAL A 11 13.65 26.08 -12.84
N SER A 12 13.42 26.91 -11.82
CA SER A 12 13.22 28.36 -11.99
C SER A 12 13.89 29.15 -10.88
N LYS A 13 14.30 30.39 -11.19
CA LYS A 13 14.96 31.30 -10.23
C LYS A 13 14.06 31.76 -9.09
N ASP A 14 12.74 31.67 -9.24
CA ASP A 14 11.75 32.19 -8.27
C ASP A 14 11.06 31.08 -7.45
N GLN A 15 11.48 29.82 -7.60
CA GLN A 15 10.82 28.72 -6.89
C GLN A 15 11.13 28.73 -5.39
N ARG A 16 10.08 28.69 -4.58
CA ARG A 16 10.17 28.70 -3.11
C ARG A 16 10.58 27.36 -2.50
N PHE A 17 10.49 26.26 -3.25
CA PHE A 17 10.80 24.92 -2.77
C PHE A 17 11.54 24.09 -3.83
N CYS A 18 12.39 23.16 -3.38
CA CYS A 18 13.00 22.17 -4.25
C CYS A 18 11.97 21.11 -4.64
N ASN A 19 11.79 20.87 -5.94
CA ASN A 19 10.92 19.83 -6.49
C ASN A 19 11.40 18.40 -6.18
N VAL A 20 12.66 18.23 -5.79
CA VAL A 20 13.24 16.90 -5.51
C VAL A 20 13.21 16.57 -4.02
N CYS A 21 13.70 17.46 -3.16
CA CYS A 21 13.80 17.19 -1.72
C CYS A 21 12.77 17.94 -0.85
N GLY A 22 11.98 18.85 -1.43
CA GLY A 22 10.98 19.64 -0.71
C GLY A 22 11.53 20.77 0.17
N ALA A 23 12.85 20.98 0.21
CA ALA A 23 13.45 22.03 1.03
C ALA A 23 13.02 23.43 0.57
N ASN A 24 12.73 24.32 1.52
CA ASN A 24 12.39 25.72 1.26
C ASN A 24 13.64 26.51 0.85
N ILE A 25 13.53 27.25 -0.25
CA ILE A 25 14.63 28.01 -0.84
C ILE A 25 14.34 29.49 -0.57
N LYS A 26 15.08 30.07 0.37
CA LYS A 26 15.06 31.51 0.61
C LYS A 26 15.85 32.19 -0.50
N LEU A 27 15.15 32.67 -1.51
CA LEU A 27 15.75 33.49 -2.55
C LEU A 27 15.93 34.91 -2.00
N TYR A 28 17.18 35.34 -1.92
CA TYR A 28 17.52 36.72 -1.63
C TYR A 28 17.15 37.55 -2.85
N ILE A 29 16.03 38.27 -2.78
CA ILE A 29 15.73 39.35 -3.71
C ILE A 29 16.58 40.52 -3.22
N PRO A 30 17.59 40.99 -3.98
CA PRO A 30 18.28 42.22 -3.60
C PRO A 30 17.26 43.34 -3.59
N ASP A 31 17.13 44.02 -2.44
CA ASP A 31 16.23 45.16 -2.28
C ASP A 31 16.53 46.20 -3.37
N PRO A 32 15.50 46.75 -4.05
CA PRO A 32 15.71 47.89 -4.92
C PRO A 32 16.25 49.05 -4.07
N GLU A 33 17.41 49.59 -4.45
CA GLU A 33 18.00 50.80 -3.87
C GLU A 33 16.96 51.92 -3.85
N VAL A 34 16.43 52.22 -2.67
CA VAL A 34 15.52 53.34 -2.44
C VAL A 34 16.35 54.61 -2.33
N ILE A 35 16.24 55.44 -3.37
CA ILE A 35 16.74 56.82 -3.41
C ILE A 35 16.13 57.62 -2.25
N GLU A 36 16.98 58.33 -1.50
CA GLU A 36 16.66 59.21 -0.38
C GLU A 36 15.60 60.29 -0.73
N ASN A 37 14.58 60.45 0.11
CA ASN A 37 14.26 61.70 0.86
C ASN A 37 12.94 61.57 1.67
N PRO A 38 12.79 62.25 2.84
CA PRO A 38 11.68 62.05 3.80
C PRO A 38 10.49 63.01 3.55
N PRO A 39 9.25 62.71 4.00
CA PRO A 39 8.86 63.12 5.35
C PRO A 39 7.93 62.16 6.13
N LYS A 40 8.13 62.21 7.46
CA LYS A 40 7.20 61.93 8.58
C LYS A 40 5.72 61.74 8.22
N SER A 41 5.16 60.57 8.56
CA SER A 41 3.89 60.52 9.30
C SER A 41 3.72 59.20 10.05
N THR A 42 3.20 59.36 11.25
CA THR A 42 2.90 58.47 12.35
C THR A 42 1.82 57.43 11.99
N ILE A 43 1.96 56.19 12.49
CA ILE A 43 0.98 55.43 13.28
C ILE A 43 1.29 53.92 13.19
N SER A 44 1.38 53.31 14.36
CA SER A 44 1.54 51.88 14.69
C SER A 44 0.26 51.45 15.44
N PRO A 45 0.02 50.17 15.79
CA PRO A 45 0.08 48.92 15.03
C PRO A 45 -1.26 48.15 15.08
N ASN A 46 -1.28 46.99 14.39
CA ASN A 46 -1.80 45.70 14.89
C ASN A 46 -3.07 45.10 14.25
N ARG A 47 -2.80 44.03 13.49
CA ARG A 47 -3.45 42.70 13.46
C ARG A 47 -4.92 42.58 13.06
N GLY A 48 -5.07 42.08 11.83
CA GLY A 48 -6.24 41.33 11.36
C GLY A 48 -5.99 40.79 9.97
N ILE A 49 -4.87 40.08 9.75
CA ILE A 49 -4.55 39.45 8.46
C ILE A 49 -5.58 38.34 8.24
N SER A 50 -6.54 38.61 7.36
CA SER A 50 -7.38 37.60 6.73
C SER A 50 -6.48 36.56 6.08
N ARG A 51 -6.45 35.39 6.70
CA ARG A 51 -5.78 34.17 6.24
C ARG A 51 -6.50 33.76 4.96
N SER A 52 -6.01 34.19 3.80
CA SER A 52 -6.40 33.57 2.54
C SER A 52 -5.92 32.13 2.61
N GLN A 53 -6.86 31.24 2.88
CA GLN A 53 -6.69 29.80 2.79
C GLN A 53 -6.57 29.49 1.29
N TYR A 54 -5.39 29.75 0.73
CA TYR A 54 -5.02 29.24 -0.59
C TYR A 54 -4.74 27.75 -0.39
N GLU A 55 -5.81 26.96 -0.38
CA GLU A 55 -5.72 25.53 -0.66
C GLU A 55 -5.14 25.42 -2.08
N PRO A 56 -3.92 24.90 -2.26
CA PRO A 56 -3.47 24.60 -3.59
C PRO A 56 -4.38 23.48 -4.10
N SER A 57 -5.26 23.85 -5.04
CA SER A 57 -6.03 22.92 -5.86
C SER A 57 -5.05 22.14 -6.72
N TYR A 58 -4.35 21.19 -6.10
CA TYR A 58 -3.63 20.15 -6.79
C TYR A 58 -4.69 19.25 -7.41
N SER A 59 -4.82 19.36 -8.73
CA SER A 59 -5.64 18.53 -9.57
C SER A 59 -5.42 17.05 -9.23
N THR A 60 -6.46 16.44 -8.65
CA THR A 60 -6.60 15.00 -8.37
C THR A 60 -6.36 14.11 -9.62
N GLU A 61 -6.34 14.70 -10.81
CA GLU A 61 -6.14 14.05 -12.10
C GLU A 61 -4.67 13.63 -12.37
N GLN A 62 -3.66 14.43 -11.98
CA GLN A 62 -2.26 14.15 -12.38
C GLN A 62 -1.56 13.08 -11.53
N LYS A 63 -2.09 12.73 -10.35
CA LYS A 63 -1.57 11.60 -9.56
C LYS A 63 -1.94 10.24 -10.17
N LYS A 64 -2.82 10.21 -11.17
CA LYS A 64 -3.39 8.98 -11.75
C LYS A 64 -2.56 8.37 -12.89
N LEU A 65 -1.70 9.14 -13.56
CA LEU A 65 -1.00 8.67 -14.76
C LEU A 65 0.38 8.04 -14.50
N VAL A 66 1.10 8.45 -13.48
CA VAL A 66 2.49 7.97 -13.23
C VAL A 66 2.54 6.66 -12.41
N SER A 67 1.44 6.26 -11.78
CA SER A 67 1.36 5.03 -10.95
C SER A 67 0.88 3.77 -11.71
N GLN A 68 0.32 3.91 -12.91
CA GLN A 68 -0.41 2.82 -13.56
C GLN A 68 0.43 1.64 -14.07
N THR A 69 1.72 1.84 -14.35
CA THR A 69 2.52 0.82 -15.05
C THR A 69 3.18 -0.19 -14.10
N GLY A 70 3.47 0.19 -12.86
CA GLY A 70 4.02 -0.70 -11.83
C GLY A 70 2.97 -1.37 -10.93
N SER A 71 1.84 -0.70 -10.70
CA SER A 71 0.87 -1.10 -9.67
C SER A 71 0.01 -2.33 -10.03
N LYS A 72 -0.25 -2.58 -11.32
CA LYS A 72 -1.13 -3.69 -11.69
C LYS A 72 -0.56 -5.08 -11.36
N ARG A 73 0.75 -5.21 -11.09
CA ARG A 73 1.39 -6.51 -10.82
C ARG A 73 1.06 -7.07 -9.44
N PHE A 74 1.12 -6.25 -8.38
CA PHE A 74 0.92 -6.73 -7.01
C PHE A 74 -0.53 -7.10 -6.71
N THR A 75 -1.48 -6.31 -7.20
CA THR A 75 -2.91 -6.60 -7.05
C THR A 75 -3.30 -7.94 -7.71
N LYS A 76 -2.74 -8.24 -8.90
CA LYS A 76 -2.98 -9.52 -9.59
C LYS A 76 -2.39 -10.72 -8.85
N LEU A 77 -1.16 -10.58 -8.34
CA LEU A 77 -0.50 -11.64 -7.56
C LEU A 77 -1.27 -11.96 -6.29
N CYS A 78 -1.73 -10.95 -5.54
CA CYS A 78 -2.50 -11.15 -4.30
C CYS A 78 -3.81 -11.91 -4.56
N PHE A 79 -4.52 -11.55 -5.63
CA PHE A 79 -5.73 -12.27 -6.04
C PHE A 79 -5.41 -13.71 -6.48
N ALA A 80 -4.36 -13.90 -7.29
CA ALA A 80 -3.95 -15.23 -7.76
C ALA A 80 -3.57 -16.16 -6.60
N PHE A 81 -2.78 -15.69 -5.62
CA PHE A 81 -2.44 -16.50 -4.45
C PHE A 81 -3.66 -16.88 -3.62
N GLY A 82 -4.59 -15.93 -3.40
CA GLY A 82 -5.84 -16.21 -2.69
C GLY A 82 -6.70 -17.25 -3.42
N LEU A 83 -6.82 -17.13 -4.74
CA LEU A 83 -7.58 -18.07 -5.57
C LEU A 83 -6.93 -19.46 -5.60
N ILE A 84 -5.61 -19.54 -5.79
CA ILE A 84 -4.86 -20.80 -5.80
C ILE A 84 -4.99 -21.52 -4.45
N SER A 85 -4.84 -20.80 -3.34
CA SER A 85 -5.04 -21.37 -2.00
C SER A 85 -6.44 -21.97 -1.85
N PHE A 86 -7.48 -21.23 -2.26
CA PHE A 86 -8.87 -21.71 -2.21
C PHE A 86 -9.09 -22.98 -3.05
N ILE A 87 -8.60 -22.98 -4.30
CA ILE A 87 -8.75 -24.13 -5.21
C ILE A 87 -8.04 -25.36 -4.63
N ILE A 88 -6.82 -25.20 -4.13
CA ILE A 88 -6.05 -26.29 -3.52
C ILE A 88 -6.81 -26.89 -2.34
N THR A 89 -7.40 -26.06 -1.48
CA THR A 89 -8.19 -26.52 -0.33
C THR A 89 -9.44 -27.29 -0.77
N GLN A 90 -10.18 -26.81 -1.78
CA GLN A 90 -11.34 -27.54 -2.31
C GLN A 90 -10.95 -28.89 -2.90
N ILE A 91 -9.86 -28.96 -3.68
CA ILE A 91 -9.36 -30.20 -4.26
C ILE A 91 -8.92 -31.16 -3.15
N SER A 92 -8.18 -30.69 -2.15
CA SER A 92 -7.75 -31.48 -1.01
C SER A 92 -8.93 -32.04 -0.21
N GLY A 93 -9.97 -31.24 0.00
CA GLY A 93 -11.21 -31.68 0.65
C GLY A 93 -11.92 -32.79 -0.14
N ILE A 94 -12.05 -32.62 -1.46
CA ILE A 94 -12.66 -33.63 -2.34
C ILE A 94 -11.82 -34.92 -2.34
N LEU A 95 -10.49 -34.82 -2.45
CA LEU A 95 -9.60 -35.98 -2.40
C LEU A 95 -9.71 -36.72 -1.08
N SER A 96 -9.72 -35.97 0.03
CA SER A 96 -9.88 -36.56 1.37
C SER A 96 -11.24 -37.26 1.50
N PHE A 97 -12.29 -36.66 0.92
CA PHE A 97 -13.63 -37.23 0.91
C PHE A 97 -13.73 -38.52 0.09
N THR A 98 -13.11 -38.57 -1.09
CA THR A 98 -13.15 -39.77 -1.94
C THR A 98 -12.25 -40.89 -1.42
N PHE A 99 -11.18 -40.56 -0.70
CA PHE A 99 -10.21 -41.53 -0.15
C PHE A 99 -10.37 -41.75 1.36
N LEU A 100 -11.60 -41.63 1.88
CA LEU A 100 -12.01 -41.50 3.29
C LEU A 100 -11.47 -42.54 4.31
N THR A 101 -10.65 -43.51 3.91
CA THR A 101 -10.28 -44.66 4.74
C THR A 101 -8.78 -44.92 4.86
N GLY A 102 -7.92 -44.10 4.24
CA GLY A 102 -6.47 -44.31 4.27
C GLY A 102 -5.71 -43.35 5.21
N LEU A 103 -4.69 -43.87 5.91
CA LEU A 103 -3.72 -43.05 6.65
C LEU A 103 -2.90 -42.15 5.71
N ILE A 104 -2.43 -42.71 4.58
CA ILE A 104 -1.62 -42.00 3.58
C ILE A 104 -2.35 -40.76 3.01
N PRO A 105 -3.59 -40.84 2.48
CA PRO A 105 -4.28 -39.66 1.94
C PRO A 105 -4.54 -38.59 2.99
N ASN A 106 -4.77 -38.98 4.26
CA ASN A 106 -4.94 -38.02 5.36
C ASN A 106 -3.64 -37.25 5.67
N ILE A 107 -2.49 -37.93 5.65
CA ILE A 107 -1.18 -37.27 5.83
C ILE A 107 -0.91 -36.31 4.67
N ILE A 108 -1.17 -36.73 3.42
CA ILE A 108 -0.99 -35.87 2.24
C ILE A 108 -1.90 -34.63 2.34
N SER A 109 -3.17 -34.84 2.71
CA SER A 109 -4.13 -33.75 2.91
C SER A 109 -3.67 -32.77 3.98
N LEU A 110 -3.12 -33.25 5.11
CA LEU A 110 -2.55 -32.42 6.15
C LEU A 110 -1.41 -31.53 5.60
N LEU A 111 -0.48 -32.11 4.84
CA LEU A 111 0.63 -31.36 4.24
C LEU A 111 0.13 -30.29 3.26
N VAL A 112 -0.84 -30.62 2.42
CA VAL A 112 -1.44 -29.68 1.46
C VAL A 112 -2.13 -28.52 2.18
N ASN A 113 -2.90 -28.78 3.25
CA ASN A 113 -3.54 -27.73 4.04
C ASN A 113 -2.52 -26.81 4.74
N ILE A 114 -1.38 -27.35 5.21
CA ILE A 114 -0.28 -26.55 5.76
C ILE A 114 0.29 -25.60 4.70
N VAL A 115 0.56 -26.10 3.49
CA VAL A 115 1.03 -25.27 2.37
C VAL A 115 -0.02 -24.20 2.00
N GLY A 116 -1.30 -24.59 1.93
CA GLY A 116 -2.41 -23.68 1.69
C GLY A 116 -2.49 -22.55 2.73
N LEU A 117 -2.27 -22.87 4.00
CA LEU A 117 -2.23 -21.91 5.10
C LEU A 117 -1.05 -20.95 4.99
N ILE A 118 0.14 -21.43 4.64
CA ILE A 118 1.33 -20.60 4.42
C ILE A 118 1.09 -19.61 3.28
N LEU A 119 0.52 -20.06 2.16
CA LEU A 119 0.17 -19.19 1.02
C LEU A 119 -0.86 -18.12 1.42
N ALA A 120 -1.88 -18.48 2.20
CA ALA A 120 -2.87 -17.53 2.72
C ALA A 120 -2.22 -16.48 3.64
N PHE A 121 -1.27 -16.91 4.49
CA PHE A 121 -0.52 -16.01 5.37
C PHE A 121 0.38 -15.05 4.58
N LEU A 122 1.10 -15.55 3.57
CA LEU A 122 1.92 -14.74 2.67
C LEU A 122 1.07 -13.70 1.93
N SER A 123 -0.10 -14.08 1.41
CA SER A 123 -1.04 -13.15 0.78
C SER A 123 -1.40 -11.98 1.72
N ARG A 124 -1.65 -12.28 3.00
CA ARG A 124 -1.94 -11.25 4.01
C ARG A 124 -0.72 -10.39 4.35
N HIS A 125 0.47 -10.98 4.36
CA HIS A 125 1.72 -10.24 4.56
C HIS A 125 2.00 -9.26 3.41
N TYR A 126 1.81 -9.69 2.16
CA TYR A 126 1.94 -8.82 1.00
C TYR A 126 0.88 -7.72 0.96
N LYS A 127 -0.35 -7.99 1.45
CA LYS A 127 -1.39 -6.96 1.57
C LYS A 127 -0.91 -5.76 2.39
N LYS A 128 -0.28 -5.98 3.56
CA LYS A 128 0.23 -4.86 4.39
C LYS A 128 1.22 -3.99 3.61
N ARG A 129 2.11 -4.61 2.82
CA ARG A 129 3.09 -3.85 2.02
C ARG A 129 2.46 -3.06 0.88
N SER A 130 1.42 -3.58 0.23
CA SER A 130 0.74 -2.83 -0.83
C SER A 130 -0.20 -1.74 -0.31
N GLU A 131 -0.54 -1.69 0.99
CA GLU A 131 -1.33 -0.57 1.57
C GLU A 131 -0.53 0.73 1.57
N ALA A 132 0.80 0.64 1.69
CA ALA A 132 1.68 1.81 1.68
C ALA A 132 1.87 2.42 0.27
N VAL A 133 1.54 1.68 -0.80
CA VAL A 133 1.92 2.03 -2.17
C VAL A 133 0.71 2.19 -3.11
N GLU A 134 -0.38 1.45 -2.89
CA GLU A 134 -1.48 1.37 -3.86
C GLU A 134 -2.84 1.81 -3.28
N PRO A 135 -3.65 2.56 -4.06
CA PRO A 135 -5.01 2.89 -3.68
C PRO A 135 -5.87 1.61 -3.55
N VAL A 136 -6.85 1.67 -2.66
CA VAL A 136 -7.74 0.55 -2.37
C VAL A 136 -8.67 0.25 -3.56
N THR A 137 -8.42 -0.84 -4.29
CA THR A 137 -9.27 -1.33 -5.38
C THR A 137 -10.26 -2.40 -4.90
N GLY A 138 -11.40 -2.55 -5.59
CA GLY A 138 -12.39 -3.59 -5.27
C GLY A 138 -11.84 -5.02 -5.36
N LEU A 139 -11.01 -5.29 -6.38
CA LEU A 139 -10.36 -6.59 -6.58
C LEU A 139 -9.46 -6.99 -5.40
N ARG A 140 -8.77 -6.01 -4.80
CA ARG A 140 -7.96 -6.20 -3.61
C ARG A 140 -8.78 -6.56 -2.37
N LYS A 141 -9.96 -5.93 -2.20
CA LYS A 141 -10.90 -6.30 -1.12
C LYS A 141 -11.38 -7.74 -1.31
N ALA A 142 -11.76 -8.12 -2.53
CA ALA A 142 -12.16 -9.49 -2.86
C ALA A 142 -11.05 -10.52 -2.57
N GLY A 143 -9.82 -10.24 -3.01
CA GLY A 143 -8.66 -11.11 -2.72
C GLY A 143 -8.39 -11.26 -1.22
N SER A 144 -8.55 -10.18 -0.45
CA SER A 144 -8.41 -10.25 1.01
C SER A 144 -9.51 -11.09 1.68
N VAL A 145 -10.75 -11.01 1.20
CA VAL A 145 -11.86 -11.82 1.74
C VAL A 145 -11.63 -13.29 1.42
N LEU A 146 -11.25 -13.62 0.18
CA LEU A 146 -10.89 -14.99 -0.23
C LEU A 146 -9.74 -15.56 0.60
N ALA A 147 -8.70 -14.77 0.88
CA ALA A 147 -7.59 -15.21 1.72
C ALA A 147 -8.01 -15.51 3.16
N ILE A 148 -8.95 -14.74 3.73
CA ILE A 148 -9.49 -15.02 5.08
C ILE A 148 -10.32 -16.30 5.06
N ILE A 149 -11.21 -16.46 4.08
CA ILE A 149 -12.02 -17.68 3.92
C ILE A 149 -11.11 -18.90 3.78
N GLY A 150 -10.12 -18.84 2.88
CA GLY A 150 -9.16 -19.92 2.67
C GLY A 150 -8.36 -20.24 3.93
N MET A 151 -7.97 -19.23 4.72
CA MET A 151 -7.29 -19.44 6.01
C MET A 151 -8.17 -20.20 7.01
N VAL A 152 -9.46 -19.83 7.12
CA VAL A 152 -10.41 -20.50 8.02
C VAL A 152 -10.65 -21.95 7.59
N ILE A 153 -10.87 -22.20 6.29
CA ILE A 153 -11.12 -23.56 5.78
C ILE A 153 -9.88 -24.45 5.98
N ASN A 154 -8.67 -23.96 5.65
CA ASN A 154 -7.44 -24.72 5.88
C ASN A 154 -7.23 -25.03 7.37
N ALA A 155 -7.52 -24.08 8.27
CA ALA A 155 -7.41 -24.31 9.71
C ALA A 155 -8.36 -25.42 10.19
N ILE A 156 -9.62 -25.40 9.72
CA ILE A 156 -10.60 -26.46 10.02
C ILE A 156 -10.10 -27.82 9.47
N GLY A 157 -9.59 -27.84 8.25
CA GLY A 157 -9.01 -29.03 7.63
C GLY A 157 -7.88 -29.63 8.46
N ILE A 158 -6.93 -28.81 8.92
CA ILE A 158 -5.81 -29.24 9.77
C ILE A 158 -6.33 -29.83 11.09
N ILE A 159 -7.26 -29.15 11.77
CA ILE A 159 -7.84 -29.64 13.04
C ILE A 159 -8.54 -31.00 12.80
N SER A 160 -9.33 -31.10 11.73
CA SER A 160 -10.00 -32.35 11.36
C SER A 160 -9.00 -33.48 11.10
N SER A 161 -7.92 -33.22 10.36
CA SER A 161 -6.89 -34.22 10.09
C SER A 161 -6.16 -34.67 11.35
N ILE A 162 -5.86 -33.74 12.27
CA ILE A 162 -5.22 -34.06 13.56
C ILE A 162 -6.11 -34.97 14.41
N ILE A 163 -7.43 -34.80 14.38
CA ILE A 163 -8.38 -35.64 15.12
C ILE A 163 -8.54 -37.02 14.44
N LEU A 164 -8.59 -37.04 13.11
CA LEU A 164 -8.88 -38.27 12.35
C LEU A 164 -7.68 -39.23 12.29
N ILE A 165 -6.44 -38.72 12.24
CA ILE A 165 -5.24 -39.56 12.12
C ILE A 165 -5.10 -40.55 13.30
N PRO A 166 -5.19 -40.14 14.58
CA PRO A 166 -5.14 -41.07 15.72
C PRO A 166 -6.31 -42.05 15.76
N LEU A 167 -7.47 -41.69 15.20
CA LEU A 167 -8.64 -42.56 15.15
C LEU A 167 -8.48 -43.70 14.12
N LEU A 168 -7.57 -43.52 13.15
CA LEU A 168 -7.24 -44.48 12.11
C LEU A 168 -5.99 -45.32 12.41
N LEU A 169 -5.28 -45.02 13.51
CA LEU A 169 -4.10 -45.75 13.98
C LEU A 169 -4.51 -46.85 14.96
#